data_AF-A0A518IPT4-F1
#
_entry.id   AF-A0A518IPT4-F1
#
_cell.length_a   1.000
_cell.length_b   1.000
_cell.length_c   1.000
_cell.angle_alpha   90.00
_cell.angle_beta   90.00
_cell.angle_gamma   90.00
#
_symmetry.space_group_name_H-M   'P 1'
#
loop_
_entity.id
_entity.type
_entity.pdbx_description
1 polymer ?
#
loop_
_entity_poly.entity_id
_entity_poly.type
_entity_poly.pdbx_seq_one_letter_code
_entity_poly.pdbx_strand_id
1 'polypeptide(L)'
;MQIFGPYRVSTPQPTNNVSRTNQVVENRATSGSSQPVDQLDLSSEAQEINRLSGANETGVVDGIRFDKVADIRRQIADGSYDTDDKLSAALDRLLDEVG
;
A
#
# COMPACT_ATOMS: atom_id res chain seq x y z
N MET A 1 24.59 19.44 -52.29
CA MET A 1 25.15 20.14 -51.12
C MET A 1 24.14 21.17 -50.62
N GLN A 2 24.15 21.43 -49.31
CA GLN A 2 23.40 22.43 -48.54
C GLN A 2 22.03 22.05 -47.98
N ILE A 3 22.15 21.55 -46.75
CA ILE A 3 21.22 21.60 -45.62
C ILE A 3 20.78 23.04 -45.28
N PHE A 4 19.50 23.21 -44.94
CA PHE A 4 19.04 24.28 -44.04
C PHE A 4 17.89 23.73 -43.18
N GLY A 5 18.14 23.64 -41.86
CA GLY A 5 17.21 23.07 -40.89
C GLY A 5 16.19 24.09 -40.36
N PRO A 6 15.00 23.64 -39.91
CA PRO A 6 14.06 24.51 -39.23
C PRO A 6 14.44 24.65 -37.74
N TYR A 7 15.10 25.74 -37.37
CA TYR A 7 15.17 26.15 -35.97
C TYR A 7 13.73 26.38 -35.46
N ARG A 8 13.38 25.74 -34.34
CA ARG A 8 12.16 26.03 -33.57
C ARG A 8 12.61 26.59 -32.24
N VAL A 9 12.39 27.88 -32.03
CA VAL A 9 12.60 28.56 -30.75
C VAL A 9 11.34 28.35 -29.92
N SER A 10 11.39 27.45 -28.94
CA SER A 10 10.34 27.31 -27.93
C SER A 10 10.59 28.34 -26.83
N THR A 11 9.70 29.31 -26.71
CA THR A 11 9.62 30.17 -25.52
C THR A 11 8.73 29.48 -24.48
N PRO A 12 9.07 29.49 -23.18
CA PRO A 12 8.19 28.96 -22.15
C PRO A 12 6.98 29.90 -21.99
N GLN A 13 5.77 29.37 -22.20
CA GLN A 13 4.52 30.08 -21.98
C GLN A 13 4.19 30.11 -20.48
N PRO A 14 3.92 31.28 -19.86
CA PRO A 14 3.46 31.34 -18.49
C PRO A 14 2.00 30.91 -18.41
N THR A 15 1.71 29.80 -17.73
CA THR A 15 0.33 29.42 -17.37
C THR A 15 -0.06 30.15 -16.08
N ASN A 16 -0.93 31.14 -16.22
CA ASN A 16 -1.66 31.75 -15.11
C ASN A 16 -2.60 30.69 -14.50
N ASN A 17 -2.16 30.01 -13.45
CA ASN A 17 -3.00 29.07 -12.71
C ASN A 17 -3.77 29.83 -11.62
N VAL A 18 -5.10 29.88 -11.77
CA VAL A 18 -6.01 30.33 -10.73
C VAL A 18 -6.06 29.28 -9.63
N SER A 19 -5.54 29.63 -8.46
CA SER A 19 -5.51 28.84 -7.24
C SER A 19 -6.93 28.47 -6.78
N ARG A 20 -7.26 27.18 -6.76
CA ARG A 20 -8.24 26.63 -5.82
C ARG A 20 -7.52 25.77 -4.79
N THR A 21 -7.25 26.41 -3.67
CA THR A 21 -6.64 25.88 -2.45
C THR A 21 -7.65 24.99 -1.72
N ASN A 22 -7.40 23.68 -1.69
CA ASN A 22 -7.56 22.76 -0.55
C ASN A 22 -7.53 21.31 -1.03
N GLN A 23 -6.33 20.79 -1.28
CA GLN A 23 -6.03 19.38 -1.01
C GLN A 23 -4.66 19.33 -0.35
N VAL A 24 -4.63 18.76 0.85
CA VAL A 24 -3.42 18.40 1.57
C VAL A 24 -2.80 17.23 0.82
N VAL A 25 -2.00 17.53 -0.19
CA VAL A 25 -1.10 16.56 -0.83
C VAL A 25 0.25 16.75 -0.18
N GLU A 26 0.56 15.88 0.75
CA GLU A 26 1.89 15.77 1.34
C GLU A 26 2.86 15.25 0.26
N ASN A 27 3.47 16.24 -0.38
CA ASN A 27 4.87 16.31 -0.74
C ASN A 27 5.54 15.11 -1.44
N ARG A 28 5.95 15.44 -2.66
CA ARG A 28 7.23 15.07 -3.29
C ARG A 28 7.21 13.84 -4.19
N ALA A 29 6.97 14.12 -5.47
CA ALA A 29 7.55 13.37 -6.57
C ALA A 29 9.05 13.19 -6.31
N THR A 30 9.43 11.98 -5.93
CA THR A 30 10.76 11.47 -6.22
C THR A 30 10.73 11.08 -7.70
N SER A 31 11.66 11.60 -8.49
CA SER A 31 12.06 10.95 -9.73
C SER A 31 12.68 9.61 -9.33
N GLY A 32 11.82 8.60 -9.12
CA GLY A 32 12.24 7.25 -8.79
C GLY A 32 12.84 6.61 -10.02
N SER A 33 14.07 6.12 -9.91
CA SER A 33 14.69 5.24 -10.89
C SER A 33 13.68 4.21 -11.41
N SER A 34 13.54 4.07 -12.72
CA SER A 34 12.85 2.94 -13.33
C SER A 34 13.65 1.67 -13.02
N GLN A 35 13.45 1.11 -11.84
CA GLN A 35 13.96 -0.21 -11.49
C GLN A 35 13.26 -1.22 -12.41
N PRO A 36 13.98 -2.22 -12.94
CA PRO A 36 13.32 -3.32 -13.64
C PRO A 36 12.27 -3.91 -12.70
N VAL A 37 11.02 -3.85 -13.12
CA VAL A 37 9.89 -4.42 -12.39
C VAL A 37 9.81 -5.90 -12.73
N ASP A 38 9.92 -6.74 -11.71
CA ASP A 38 9.70 -8.17 -11.84
C ASP A 38 8.22 -8.44 -12.15
N GLN A 39 7.95 -9.37 -13.07
CA GLN A 39 6.58 -9.76 -13.42
C GLN A 39 6.25 -11.09 -12.75
N LEU A 40 5.31 -11.03 -11.81
CA LEU A 40 4.75 -12.20 -11.16
C LEU A 40 3.50 -12.64 -11.92
N ASP A 41 3.55 -13.82 -12.54
CA ASP A 41 2.36 -14.50 -13.07
C ASP A 41 1.87 -15.53 -12.04
N LEU A 42 0.71 -15.26 -11.45
CA LEU A 42 0.10 -16.14 -10.45
C LEU A 42 -0.82 -17.13 -11.17
N SER A 43 -0.68 -18.42 -10.84
CA SER A 43 -1.54 -19.46 -11.41
C SER A 43 -3.03 -19.21 -11.11
N SER A 44 -3.90 -19.74 -11.97
CA SER A 44 -5.35 -19.52 -11.83
C SER A 44 -5.88 -20.01 -10.48
N GLU A 45 -5.32 -21.10 -9.98
CA GLU A 45 -5.65 -21.69 -8.67
C GLU A 45 -5.23 -20.76 -7.52
N ALA A 46 -4.05 -20.13 -7.61
CA ALA A 46 -3.58 -19.19 -6.59
C ALA A 46 -4.48 -17.94 -6.52
N GLN A 47 -4.97 -17.46 -7.67
CA GLN A 47 -5.90 -16.34 -7.73
C GLN A 47 -7.28 -16.71 -7.15
N GLU A 48 -7.75 -17.93 -7.38
CA GLU A 48 -9.02 -18.42 -6.81
C GLU A 48 -8.93 -18.61 -5.29
N ILE A 49 -7.83 -19.17 -4.77
CA ILE A 49 -7.61 -19.30 -3.33
C ILE A 49 -7.56 -17.92 -2.66
N ASN A 50 -6.89 -16.94 -3.27
CA ASN A 50 -6.83 -15.59 -2.72
C ASN A 50 -8.23 -14.96 -2.61
N ARG A 51 -9.06 -15.11 -3.65
CA ARG A 51 -10.46 -14.66 -3.65
C ARG A 51 -11.32 -15.41 -2.64
N LEU A 52 -11.10 -16.72 -2.48
CA LEU A 52 -11.88 -17.56 -1.57
C LEU A 52 -11.47 -17.34 -0.10
N SER A 53 -10.18 -17.10 0.18
CA SER A 53 -9.71 -16.65 1.50
C SER A 53 -10.32 -15.29 1.85
N GLY A 54 -10.37 -14.36 0.90
CA GLY A 54 -11.08 -13.09 1.07
C GLY A 54 -12.60 -13.24 1.23
N ALA A 55 -13.20 -14.31 0.69
CA ALA A 55 -14.64 -14.54 0.74
C ALA A 55 -15.13 -15.36 1.96
N ASN A 56 -14.27 -16.17 2.58
CA ASN A 56 -14.61 -16.91 3.81
C ASN A 56 -14.69 -16.02 5.05
N GLU A 57 -14.17 -14.80 5.01
CA GLU A 57 -14.43 -13.77 6.02
C GLU A 57 -15.70 -12.99 5.66
N THR A 58 -16.84 -13.66 5.85
CA THR A 58 -18.18 -13.11 5.67
C THR A 58 -18.32 -11.75 6.36
N GLY A 59 -18.42 -10.69 5.57
CA GLY A 59 -19.04 -9.43 5.99
C GLY A 59 -18.12 -8.26 6.33
N VAL A 60 -16.84 -8.27 5.95
CA VAL A 60 -15.98 -7.09 6.16
C VAL A 60 -15.32 -6.65 4.87
N VAL A 61 -15.39 -5.36 4.59
CA VAL A 61 -15.04 -4.68 3.34
C VAL A 61 -13.61 -4.95 2.84
N ASP A 62 -12.74 -5.62 3.61
CA ASP A 62 -11.37 -5.95 3.20
C ASP A 62 -10.72 -7.03 4.09
N GLY A 63 -11.43 -8.10 4.49
CA GLY A 63 -10.90 -9.16 5.39
C GLY A 63 -10.57 -8.70 6.84
N ILE A 64 -10.45 -7.40 7.09
CA ILE A 64 -10.09 -6.86 8.40
C ILE A 64 -11.33 -6.79 9.29
N ARG A 65 -11.44 -7.66 10.29
CA ARG A 65 -12.51 -7.60 11.30
C ARG A 65 -12.37 -6.37 12.22
N PHE A 66 -12.95 -5.24 11.80
CA PHE A 66 -12.85 -3.96 12.50
C PHE A 66 -13.28 -4.01 13.97
N ASP A 67 -14.30 -4.81 14.31
CA ASP A 67 -14.73 -4.99 15.70
C ASP A 67 -13.61 -5.56 16.57
N LYS A 68 -12.91 -6.59 16.06
CA LYS A 68 -11.76 -7.18 16.75
C LYS A 68 -10.61 -6.18 16.88
N VAL A 69 -10.37 -5.38 15.84
CA VAL A 69 -9.34 -4.33 15.88
C VAL A 69 -9.68 -3.28 16.94
N ALA A 70 -10.94 -2.86 17.04
CA ALA A 70 -11.39 -1.91 18.04
C ALA A 70 -11.21 -2.46 19.46
N ASP A 71 -11.59 -3.72 19.70
CA ASP A 71 -11.42 -4.38 21.00
C ASP A 71 -9.94 -4.53 21.39
N ILE A 72 -9.09 -4.93 20.44
CA ILE A 72 -7.64 -5.04 20.65
C ILE A 72 -7.05 -3.67 20.98
N ARG A 73 -7.41 -2.62 20.23
CA ARG A 73 -6.96 -1.25 20.51
C ARG A 73 -7.34 -0.80 21.92
N ARG A 74 -8.55 -1.13 22.38
CA ARG A 74 -8.98 -0.83 23.75
C ARG A 74 -8.12 -1.56 24.78
N GLN A 75 -7.85 -2.86 24.59
CA GLN A 75 -6.99 -3.64 25.49
C GLN A 75 -5.55 -3.10 25.55
N ILE A 76 -5.02 -2.62 24.43
CA ILE A 76 -3.68 -2.00 24.37
C ILE A 76 -3.67 -0.68 25.15
N ALA A 77 -4.69 0.17 24.94
CA ALA A 77 -4.80 1.44 25.67
C ALA A 77 -4.97 1.26 27.19
N ASP A 78 -5.63 0.18 27.60
CA ASP A 78 -5.81 -0.22 29.01
C ASP A 78 -4.56 -0.90 29.59
N GLY A 79 -3.60 -1.30 28.74
CA GLY A 79 -2.39 -2.05 29.16
C GLY A 79 -2.63 -3.54 29.45
N SER A 80 -3.85 -4.05 29.29
CA SER A 80 -4.21 -5.45 29.51
C SER A 80 -3.93 -6.37 28.30
N TYR A 81 -3.35 -5.84 27.23
CA TYR A 81 -3.06 -6.62 26.03
C TYR A 81 -1.86 -7.55 26.20
N ASP A 82 -0.79 -7.07 26.85
CA ASP A 82 0.49 -7.77 26.97
C ASP A 82 0.51 -8.65 28.22
N THR A 83 0.01 -9.87 28.08
CA THR A 83 0.05 -10.90 29.13
C THR A 83 1.09 -11.96 28.78
N ASP A 84 1.70 -12.59 29.79
CA ASP A 84 2.71 -13.63 29.59
C ASP A 84 2.21 -14.75 28.67
N ASP A 85 0.97 -15.21 28.87
CA ASP A 85 0.35 -16.24 28.02
C ASP A 85 0.25 -15.83 26.55
N LYS A 86 -0.10 -14.57 26.27
CA LYS A 86 -0.21 -14.05 24.89
C LYS A 86 1.16 -13.90 24.25
N LEU A 87 2.18 -13.53 25.04
CA LEU A 87 3.56 -13.42 24.57
C LEU A 87 4.15 -14.79 24.23
N SER A 88 3.93 -15.81 25.07
CA SER A 88 4.35 -17.19 24.76
C SER A 88 3.67 -17.71 23.49
N ALA A 89 2.35 -17.52 23.37
CA ALA A 89 1.63 -17.94 22.17
C ALA A 89 2.06 -17.18 20.90
N ALA A 90 2.44 -15.90 21.03
CA ALA A 90 2.97 -15.11 19.93
C ALA A 90 4.35 -15.62 19.50
N LEU A 91 5.21 -15.98 20.45
CA LEU A 91 6.52 -16.55 20.19
C LEU A 91 6.40 -17.91 19.47
N ASP A 92 5.52 -18.79 19.93
CA ASP A 92 5.30 -20.09 19.30
C ASP A 92 4.84 -19.95 17.84
N ARG A 93 3.90 -19.03 17.57
CA ARG A 93 3.45 -18.74 16.20
C ARG A 93 4.55 -18.15 15.33
N LEU A 94 5.36 -17.26 15.89
CA LEU A 94 6.49 -16.68 15.17
C LEU A 94 7.48 -17.78 14.75
N LEU A 95 7.78 -18.71 15.66
CA LEU A 95 8.69 -19.83 15.38
C LEU A 95 8.10 -20.80 14.33
N ASP A 96 6.79 -21.03 14.34
CA ASP A 96 6.10 -21.82 13.32
C ASP A 96 6.09 -21.13 11.94
N GLU A 97 6.07 -19.79 11.90
CA GLU A 97 6.11 -19.03 10.66
C GLU A 97 7.51 -18.96 10.04
N VAL A 98 8.57 -18.91 10.85
CA VAL A 98 9.96 -18.79 10.37
C VAL A 98 10.71 -20.11 10.23
N GLY A 99 10.21 -21.20 10.83
CA GLY A 99 10.82 -22.53 10.82
C GLY A 99 10.52 -23.32 9.56
#